data_AF-A0A117LCV5-F1
#
_entry.id   AF-A0A117LCV5-F1
#
_cell.length_a   1.000
_cell.length_b   1.000
_cell.length_c   1.000
_cell.angle_alpha   90.00
_cell.angle_beta   90.00
_cell.angle_gamma   90.00
#
_symmetry.space_group_name_H-M   'P 1'
#
loop_
_entity.id
_entity.type
_entity.pdbx_description
1 polymer ?
#
loop_
_entity_poly.entity_id
_entity_poly.type
_entity_poly.pdbx_seq_one_letter_code
_entity_poly.pdbx_strand_id
1 'polypeptide(L)'
;MIARGLLSSAEATLAALQVKQVVIGLAYTGVMLSDGSCGLAAILNERSGCKALHMAGTMTGQPALDLTHGLLSADPLSSALGLATINAALTANLPLSSSSFRALP
;
A
#
# COMPACT_ATOMS: atom_id res chain seq x y z
N MET A 1 -17.21 9.60 2.78
CA MET A 1 -16.88 10.70 3.72
C MET A 1 -15.62 10.39 4.53
N ILE A 2 -15.46 9.19 5.09
CA ILE A 2 -14.24 8.79 5.86
C ILE A 2 -13.04 8.44 4.96
N ALA A 3 -13.24 7.61 3.92
CA ALA A 3 -12.15 7.19 3.02
C ALA A 3 -11.39 8.37 2.37
N ARG A 4 -12.12 9.40 1.93
CA ARG A 4 -11.52 10.63 1.42
C ARG A 4 -10.75 11.40 2.50
N GLY A 5 -11.24 11.42 3.74
CA GLY A 5 -10.53 12.03 4.86
C GLY A 5 -9.19 11.36 5.17
N LEU A 6 -9.13 10.01 5.07
CA LEU A 6 -7.88 9.27 5.22
C LEU A 6 -6.87 9.65 4.14
N LEU A 7 -7.31 9.72 2.88
CA LEU A 7 -6.46 10.15 1.77
C LEU A 7 -5.92 11.56 1.99
N SER A 8 -6.80 12.53 2.28
CA SER A 8 -6.38 13.92 2.51
C SER A 8 -5.41 14.06 3.69
N SER A 9 -5.53 13.23 4.73
CA SER A 9 -4.60 13.24 5.87
C SER A 9 -3.20 12.74 5.54
N ALA A 10 -3.06 11.88 4.53
CA ALA A 10 -1.78 11.27 4.15
C ALA A 10 -1.17 11.90 2.90
N GLU A 11 -1.92 12.73 2.17
CA GLU A 11 -1.56 13.27 0.86
C GLU A 11 -0.23 14.03 0.86
N ALA A 12 0.00 14.89 1.85
CA ALA A 12 1.23 15.68 1.95
C ALA A 12 2.48 14.79 2.13
N THR A 13 2.39 13.73 2.93
CA THR A 13 3.48 12.76 3.12
C THR A 13 3.71 11.96 1.84
N LEU A 14 2.63 11.48 1.21
CA LEU A 14 2.68 10.62 0.03
C LEU A 14 3.17 11.35 -1.23
N ALA A 15 2.94 12.65 -1.34
CA ALA A 15 3.34 13.45 -2.50
C ALA A 15 4.86 13.42 -2.78
N ALA A 16 5.67 13.20 -1.73
CA ALA A 16 7.12 13.13 -1.84
C ALA A 16 7.67 11.69 -1.96
N LEU A 17 6.81 10.67 -1.95
CA LEU A 17 7.22 9.27 -1.82
C LEU A 17 6.86 8.44 -3.05
N GLN A 18 7.67 7.41 -3.28
CA GLN A 18 7.43 6.39 -4.30
C GLN A 18 7.18 5.04 -3.66
N VAL A 19 6.55 4.15 -4.40
CA VAL A 19 6.40 2.75 -4.01
C VAL A 19 7.74 2.04 -4.17
N LYS A 20 8.27 1.50 -3.07
CA LYS A 20 9.49 0.70 -3.06
C LYS A 20 9.20 -0.78 -3.29
N GLN A 21 8.14 -1.30 -2.69
CA GLN A 21 7.76 -2.70 -2.82
C GLN A 21 6.27 -2.89 -2.56
N VAL A 22 5.65 -3.81 -3.30
CA VAL A 22 4.29 -4.29 -3.06
C VAL A 22 4.32 -5.81 -2.89
N VAL A 23 3.59 -6.29 -1.89
CA VAL A 23 3.32 -7.72 -1.68
C VAL A 23 1.81 -7.93 -1.73
N ILE A 24 1.34 -8.81 -2.61
CA ILE A 24 -0.06 -9.20 -2.65
C ILE A 24 -0.14 -10.65 -2.16
N GLY A 25 -0.60 -10.83 -0.92
CA GLY A 25 -0.86 -12.12 -0.33
C GLY A 25 -2.30 -12.58 -0.59
N LEU A 26 -2.67 -13.71 0.02
CA LEU A 26 -4.02 -14.28 -0.10
C LEU A 26 -5.07 -13.38 0.59
N ALA A 27 -4.81 -13.02 1.85
CA ALA A 27 -5.73 -12.26 2.68
C ALA A 27 -5.35 -10.78 2.86
N TYR A 28 -4.08 -10.43 2.62
CA TYR A 28 -3.53 -9.10 2.88
C TYR A 28 -2.63 -8.65 1.75
N THR A 29 -2.56 -7.33 1.56
CA THR A 29 -1.52 -6.69 0.77
C THR A 29 -0.67 -5.76 1.64
N GLY A 30 0.62 -5.68 1.32
CA GLY A 30 1.57 -4.79 1.95
C GLY A 30 2.23 -3.87 0.94
N VAL A 31 2.45 -2.63 1.36
CA VAL A 31 3.15 -1.60 0.57
C VAL A 31 4.27 -1.02 1.42
N MET A 32 5.45 -0.94 0.84
CA MET A 32 6.61 -0.24 1.38
C MET A 32 6.88 0.99 0.53
N LEU A 33 7.06 2.14 1.17
CA LEU A 33 7.42 3.40 0.51
C LEU A 33 8.94 3.58 0.45
N SER A 34 9.38 4.56 -0.35
CA SER A 34 10.79 4.85 -0.58
C SER A 34 11.55 5.26 0.68
N ASP A 35 10.87 5.81 1.69
CA ASP A 35 11.44 6.12 3.00
C ASP A 35 11.53 4.91 3.95
N GLY A 36 11.06 3.74 3.50
CA GLY A 36 11.04 2.50 4.28
C GLY A 36 9.81 2.32 5.17
N SER A 37 8.91 3.31 5.23
CA SER A 37 7.62 3.13 5.90
C SER A 37 6.80 2.05 5.22
N CYS A 38 6.03 1.30 6.01
CA CYS A 38 5.30 0.13 5.55
C CYS A 38 3.86 0.17 6.05
N GLY A 39 2.94 -0.30 5.21
CA GLY A 39 1.52 -0.39 5.53
C GLY A 39 0.91 -1.68 4.99
N LEU A 40 -0.15 -2.12 5.66
CA LEU A 40 -0.87 -3.36 5.37
C LEU A 40 -2.37 -3.08 5.29
N ALA A 41 -3.08 -3.85 4.46
CA ALA A 41 -4.54 -3.86 4.42
C ALA A 41 -5.06 -5.24 4.04
N ALA A 42 -6.23 -5.61 4.59
CA ALA A 42 -6.92 -6.85 4.25
C ALA A 42 -7.60 -6.72 2.88
N ILE A 43 -7.60 -7.81 2.11
CA ILE A 43 -8.28 -7.92 0.82
C ILE A 43 -9.65 -8.55 1.08
N LEU A 44 -10.71 -7.73 1.03
CA LEU A 44 -12.07 -8.19 1.29
C LEU A 44 -12.61 -8.92 0.06
N ASN A 45 -12.56 -10.26 0.08
CA ASN A 45 -12.96 -11.23 -0.98
C ASN A 45 -11.77 -11.75 -1.80
N GLU A 46 -11.17 -12.86 -1.33
CA GLU A 46 -9.92 -13.47 -1.82
C GLU A 46 -10.00 -14.11 -3.22
N ARG A 47 -11.04 -13.82 -4.00
CA ARG A 47 -11.23 -14.37 -5.36
C ARG A 47 -10.38 -13.68 -6.44
N SER A 48 -9.33 -12.94 -6.08
CA SER A 48 -8.52 -12.16 -7.03
C SER A 48 -7.67 -13.01 -7.99
N GLY A 49 -7.47 -14.30 -7.72
CA GLY A 49 -6.82 -15.26 -8.64
C GLY A 49 -5.43 -14.84 -9.13
N CYS A 50 -4.92 -15.48 -10.19
CA CYS A 50 -3.56 -15.24 -10.72
C CYS A 50 -3.31 -13.81 -11.27
N LYS A 51 -4.35 -12.98 -11.47
CA LYS A 51 -4.18 -11.58 -11.92
C LYS A 51 -3.44 -10.73 -10.90
N ALA A 52 -3.61 -11.03 -9.61
CA ALA A 52 -2.91 -10.34 -8.52
C ALA A 52 -1.38 -10.44 -8.64
N LEU A 53 -0.85 -11.59 -9.07
CA LEU A 53 0.59 -11.84 -9.14
C LEU A 53 1.30 -10.96 -10.19
N HIS A 54 0.62 -10.65 -11.30
CA HIS A 54 1.20 -9.84 -12.36
C HIS A 54 1.25 -8.35 -12.00
N MET A 55 0.32 -7.87 -11.16
CA MET A 55 0.25 -6.47 -10.76
C MET A 55 1.33 -6.07 -9.75
N ALA A 56 1.70 -6.96 -8.81
CA ALA A 56 2.66 -6.62 -7.77
C ALA A 56 4.03 -6.16 -8.31
N GLY A 57 4.49 -6.75 -9.42
CA GLY A 57 5.80 -6.47 -10.00
C GLY A 57 5.88 -5.17 -10.81
N THR A 58 4.75 -4.54 -11.16
CA THR A 58 4.73 -3.36 -12.04
C THR A 58 4.59 -2.03 -11.29
N MET A 59 4.35 -2.07 -9.98
CA MET A 59 4.04 -0.87 -9.19
C MET A 59 5.27 -0.23 -8.54
N THR A 60 6.42 -0.93 -8.52
CA THR A 60 7.66 -0.39 -7.97
C THR A 60 8.12 0.83 -8.77
N GLY A 61 8.49 1.91 -8.06
CA GLY A 61 8.94 3.18 -8.64
C GLY A 61 7.79 4.13 -9.03
N GLN A 62 6.53 3.69 -8.92
CA GLN A 62 5.40 4.58 -9.16
C GLN A 62 5.21 5.59 -8.02
N PRO A 63 4.67 6.79 -8.30
CA PRO A 63 4.25 7.72 -7.26
C PRO A 63 3.29 7.05 -6.27
N ALA A 64 3.54 7.21 -4.96
CA ALA A 64 2.72 6.56 -3.95
C ALA A 64 1.26 7.05 -3.98
N LEU A 65 1.02 8.31 -4.35
CA LEU A 65 -0.31 8.87 -4.50
C LEU A 65 -1.17 8.12 -5.53
N ASP A 66 -0.58 7.63 -6.62
CA ASP A 66 -1.34 6.97 -7.68
C ASP A 66 -2.04 5.69 -7.17
N LEU A 67 -1.38 4.93 -6.29
CA LEU A 67 -1.98 3.74 -5.67
C LEU A 67 -3.14 4.10 -4.73
N THR A 68 -3.10 5.27 -4.09
CA THR A 68 -4.16 5.66 -3.14
C THR A 68 -5.50 5.94 -3.77
N HIS A 69 -5.54 6.28 -5.07
CA HIS A 69 -6.78 6.40 -5.83
C HIS A 69 -7.56 5.08 -5.86
N GLY A 70 -6.85 3.96 -5.74
CA GLY A 70 -7.42 2.62 -5.61
C GLY A 70 -8.35 2.48 -4.40
N LEU A 71 -8.17 3.25 -3.32
CA LEU A 71 -9.00 3.18 -2.10
C LEU A 71 -10.50 3.29 -2.40
N LEU A 72 -10.86 4.12 -3.39
CA LEU A 72 -12.25 4.39 -3.76
C LEU A 72 -12.78 3.42 -4.84
N SER A 73 -11.96 2.46 -5.28
CA SER A 73 -12.36 1.44 -6.24
C SER A 73 -13.31 0.42 -5.63
N ALA A 74 -14.21 -0.12 -6.46
CA ALA A 74 -15.02 -1.28 -6.10
C ALA A 74 -14.24 -2.61 -6.20
N ASP A 75 -13.08 -2.61 -6.86
CA ASP A 75 -12.19 -3.77 -6.90
C ASP A 75 -11.49 -3.94 -5.55
N PRO A 76 -11.69 -5.06 -4.84
CA PRO A 76 -11.18 -5.22 -3.48
C PRO A 76 -9.66 -5.14 -3.36
N LEU A 77 -8.93 -5.65 -4.35
CA LEU A 77 -7.47 -5.61 -4.36
C LEU A 77 -6.97 -4.17 -4.53
N SER A 78 -7.54 -3.43 -5.48
CA SER A 78 -7.23 -2.01 -5.70
C SER A 78 -7.56 -1.17 -4.47
N SER A 79 -8.69 -1.43 -3.82
CA SER A 79 -9.07 -0.76 -2.57
C SER A 79 -8.11 -1.06 -1.44
N ALA A 80 -7.72 -2.33 -1.27
CA ALA A 80 -6.74 -2.74 -0.27
C ALA A 80 -5.35 -2.14 -0.54
N LEU A 81 -4.90 -2.08 -1.79
CA LEU A 81 -3.62 -1.45 -2.17
C LEU A 81 -3.60 0.04 -1.82
N GLY A 82 -4.68 0.76 -2.13
CA GLY A 82 -4.81 2.17 -1.76
C GLY A 82 -4.79 2.38 -0.25
N LEU A 83 -5.51 1.52 0.49
CA LEU A 83 -5.52 1.58 1.95
C LEU A 83 -4.17 1.22 2.58
N ALA A 84 -3.49 0.19 2.08
CA ALA A 84 -2.16 -0.20 2.56
C ALA A 84 -1.13 0.91 2.33
N THR A 85 -1.23 1.61 1.20
CA THR A 85 -0.37 2.77 0.88
C THR A 85 -0.60 3.93 1.86
N ILE A 86 -1.86 4.24 2.16
CA ILE A 86 -2.21 5.27 3.17
C ILE A 86 -1.72 4.86 4.55
N ASN A 87 -1.91 3.60 4.93
CA ASN A 87 -1.43 3.08 6.21
C ASN A 87 0.09 3.17 6.32
N ALA A 88 0.84 3.02 5.23
CA ALA A 88 2.30 3.17 5.23
C ALA A 88 2.70 4.60 5.61
N ALA A 89 2.08 5.59 4.97
CA ALA A 89 2.35 7.00 5.25
C ALA A 89 1.93 7.41 6.68
N LEU A 90 0.82 6.87 7.21
CA LEU A 90 0.39 7.14 8.58
C LEU A 90 1.28 6.45 9.63
N THR A 91 1.91 5.33 9.27
CA THR A 91 2.82 4.58 10.15
C THR A 91 4.19 5.25 10.29
N ALA A 92 4.60 6.11 9.36
CA ALA A 92 5.85 6.87 9.45
C ALA A 92 5.96 7.72 10.74
N ASN A 93 4.83 8.07 11.36
CA ASN A 93 4.77 8.81 12.62
C ASN A 93 4.80 7.92 13.88
N LEU A 94 4.92 6.60 13.71
CA LEU A 94 4.99 5.65 14.82
C LEU A 94 6.47 5.31 15.10
N PRO A 95 6.94 5.30 16.36
CA PRO A 95 8.28 4.87 16.69
C PRO A 95 8.42 3.36 16.44
N LEU A 96 8.80 2.97 15.23
CA LEU A 96 9.09 1.58 14.88
C LEU A 96 10.59 1.38 14.75
N SER A 97 11.09 0.43 15.56
CA SER A 97 12.47 -0.05 15.52
C SER A 97 12.80 -0.58 14.11
N SER A 98 13.84 -0.02 13.50
CA SER A 98 14.35 -0.37 12.17
C SER A 98 14.80 -1.83 12.11
N SER A 99 13.86 -2.74 11.90
CA SER A 99 14.16 -4.12 11.57
C SER A 99 14.11 -4.26 10.06
N SER A 100 15.29 -4.36 9.46
CA SER A 100 15.47 -4.61 8.02
C SER A 100 14.62 -5.81 7.61
N PHE A 101 13.63 -5.58 6.75
CA PHE A 101 12.86 -6.66 6.11
C PHE A 101 13.81 -7.40 5.18
N ARG A 102 14.42 -8.47 5.70
CA ARG A 102 15.31 -9.35 4.94
C ARG A 102 14.43 -10.19 4.03
N ALA A 103 14.49 -9.95 2.72
CA ALA A 103 13.86 -10.83 1.74
C ALA A 103 14.36 -12.26 1.99
N LEU A 104 13.43 -13.19 2.28
CA LEU A 104 13.74 -14.62 2.32
C LEU A 104 14.07 -15.11 0.90
N PRO A 105 15.05 -16.02 0.76
CA PRO A 105 15.53 -16.52 -0.53
C PRO A 105 14.46 -17.28 -1.32
#